data_AF-A0A9X3HZG2-F1
#
_entry.id   AF-A0A9X3HZG2-F1
#
_cell.length_a   1.000
_cell.length_b   1.000
_cell.length_c   1.000
_cell.angle_alpha   90.00
_cell.angle_beta   90.00
_cell.angle_gamma   90.00
#
_symmetry.space_group_name_H-M   'P 1'
#
loop_
_entity.id
_entity.type
_entity.pdbx_description
1 polymer ?
#
loop_
_entity_poly.entity_id
_entity_poly.type
_entity_poly.pdbx_seq_one_letter_code
_entity_poly.pdbx_strand_id
1 'polypeptide(L)'
;LIAFWDDNGISIDGEVEGWFSDDTPKRFEAYGWHVIPAVDGHDSDAINAAIEAAKADPRPTLICTKTVIGFGSPNKAGTHDCHGAPLGADEIAATKAALGWEHGPFEIPADIAAQWNAQEAGAAKEAAWNAKFDAYAAAYPELAAEFTRRTNGELPAEWEEKASAIIADLQANPANIASRKASQNALEAFGQMLPEFMGGSADLA
;
A
#
# COMPACT_ATOMS: atom_id res chain seq x y z
N LEU A 1 -0.01 9.22 -3.29
CA LEU A 1 0.03 8.37 -2.08
C LEU A 1 -0.90 9.00 -1.05
N ILE A 2 -1.81 8.24 -0.47
CA ILE A 2 -2.70 8.69 0.61
C ILE A 2 -2.58 7.66 1.73
N ALA A 3 -2.21 8.10 2.93
CA ALA A 3 -2.09 7.27 4.12
C ALA A 3 -3.17 7.69 5.13
N PHE A 4 -3.76 6.70 5.79
CA PHE A 4 -4.64 6.89 6.94
C PHE A 4 -3.85 6.52 8.18
N TRP A 5 -3.78 7.43 9.14
CA TRP A 5 -3.24 7.14 10.46
C TRP A 5 -4.39 6.90 11.42
N ASP A 6 -4.49 5.65 11.89
CA ASP A 6 -5.38 5.28 12.98
C ASP A 6 -4.86 5.89 14.30
N ASP A 7 -5.34 7.11 14.57
CA ASP A 7 -4.93 7.95 15.68
C ASP A 7 -5.86 7.71 16.88
N ASN A 8 -5.68 6.52 17.48
CA ASN A 8 -6.56 5.99 18.53
C ASN A 8 -6.01 6.18 19.97
N GLY A 9 -4.79 6.70 20.10
CA GLY A 9 -4.15 6.99 21.39
C GLY A 9 -3.62 5.80 22.19
N ILE A 10 -3.70 4.57 21.66
CA ILE A 10 -3.36 3.35 22.40
C ILE A 10 -2.28 2.54 21.68
N SER A 11 -1.35 1.99 22.45
CA SER A 11 -0.42 0.93 22.03
C SER A 11 -0.49 -0.25 23.00
N ILE A 12 0.38 -1.25 22.82
CA ILE A 12 0.41 -2.45 23.68
C ILE A 12 0.59 -2.10 25.16
N ASP A 13 1.48 -1.14 25.46
CA ASP A 13 1.81 -0.75 26.83
C ASP A 13 0.77 0.20 27.45
N GLY A 14 -0.28 0.59 26.70
CA GLY A 14 -1.33 1.51 27.14
C GLY A 14 -1.40 2.83 26.35
N GLU A 15 -1.82 3.89 27.04
CA GLU A 15 -1.89 5.27 26.55
C GLU A 15 -0.52 5.76 26.05
N VAL A 16 -0.47 6.21 24.79
CA VAL A 16 0.80 6.47 24.09
C VAL A 16 1.55 7.70 24.60
N GLU A 17 0.89 8.62 25.29
CA GLU A 17 1.44 9.93 25.73
C GLU A 17 2.73 9.79 26.55
N GLY A 18 2.91 8.66 27.25
CA GLY A 18 4.10 8.39 28.06
C GLY A 18 5.39 8.15 27.26
N TRP A 19 5.30 7.76 25.98
CA TRP A 19 6.46 7.41 25.14
C TRP A 19 6.36 7.91 23.69
N PHE A 20 5.21 8.41 23.27
CA PHE A 20 4.96 8.97 21.94
C PHE A 20 4.09 10.22 22.05
N SER A 21 4.74 11.38 21.97
CA SER A 21 4.13 12.71 22.12
C SER A 21 4.46 13.64 20.95
N ASP A 22 4.81 13.05 19.79
CA ASP A 22 5.05 13.81 18.57
C ASP A 22 3.81 14.63 18.18
N ASP A 23 4.04 15.85 17.71
CA ASP A 23 3.08 16.52 16.83
C ASP A 23 3.18 15.86 15.44
N THR A 24 2.55 14.69 15.30
CA THR A 24 2.57 13.89 14.06
C THR A 24 2.13 14.72 12.84
N PRO A 25 1.05 15.53 12.91
CA PRO A 25 0.71 16.46 11.83
C PRO A 25 1.90 17.35 11.42
N LYS A 26 2.50 18.09 12.37
CA LYS A 26 3.65 18.96 12.05
C LYS A 26 4.85 18.22 11.51
N ARG A 27 5.12 17.01 12.02
CA ARG A 27 6.22 16.18 11.51
C ARG A 27 6.02 15.85 10.04
N PHE A 28 4.80 15.49 9.62
CA PHE A 28 4.51 15.18 8.22
C PHE A 28 4.44 16.43 7.34
N GLU A 29 3.95 17.55 7.87
CA GLU A 29 4.06 18.86 7.20
C GLU A 29 5.52 19.21 6.91
N ALA A 30 6.45 18.94 7.84
CA ALA A 30 7.88 19.16 7.65
C ALA A 30 8.51 18.26 6.56
N TYR A 31 7.90 17.11 6.26
CA TYR A 31 8.27 16.27 5.11
C TYR A 31 7.66 16.75 3.79
N GLY A 32 6.87 17.84 3.80
CA GLY A 32 6.18 18.36 2.62
C GLY A 32 4.88 17.63 2.29
N TRP A 33 4.29 16.91 3.24
CA TRP A 33 3.01 16.24 3.04
C TRP A 33 1.84 17.23 3.14
N HIS A 34 0.75 16.91 2.46
CA HIS A 34 -0.56 17.44 2.79
C HIS A 34 -1.09 16.69 4.02
N VAL A 35 -1.57 17.39 5.04
CA VAL A 35 -2.06 16.77 6.27
C VAL A 35 -3.48 17.22 6.53
N ILE A 36 -4.37 16.27 6.78
CA ILE A 36 -5.75 16.51 7.20
C ILE A 36 -5.89 16.01 8.65
N PRO A 37 -5.68 16.90 9.64
CA PRO A 37 -5.67 16.49 11.04
C PRO A 37 -7.10 16.31 11.58
N ALA A 38 -7.23 15.52 12.65
CA ALA A 38 -8.44 15.43 13.47
C ALA A 38 -9.72 15.09 12.68
N VAL A 39 -9.63 14.20 11.68
CA VAL A 39 -10.81 13.64 11.01
C VAL A 39 -11.49 12.67 11.97
N ASP A 40 -12.79 12.82 12.19
CA ASP A 40 -13.55 11.83 12.96
C ASP A 40 -13.57 10.50 12.18
N GLY A 41 -12.90 9.49 12.70
CA GLY A 41 -12.76 8.18 12.08
C GLY A 41 -14.02 7.30 12.21
N HIS A 42 -15.07 7.78 12.88
CA HIS A 42 -16.37 7.11 12.97
C HIS A 42 -17.48 7.84 12.21
N ASP A 43 -17.14 8.92 11.48
CA ASP A 43 -18.05 9.66 10.59
C ASP A 43 -17.67 9.40 9.12
N SER A 44 -18.53 8.66 8.40
CA SER A 44 -18.30 8.32 7.00
C SER A 44 -18.24 9.54 6.07
N ASP A 45 -19.00 10.60 6.37
CA ASP A 45 -19.02 11.80 5.55
C ASP A 45 -17.73 12.61 5.76
N ALA A 46 -17.24 12.69 7.00
CA ALA A 46 -15.95 13.31 7.32
C ALA A 46 -14.78 12.59 6.63
N ILE A 47 -14.76 11.25 6.67
CA ILE A 47 -13.75 10.43 6.01
C ILE A 47 -13.81 10.64 4.49
N ASN A 48 -15.00 10.60 3.89
CA ASN A 48 -15.15 10.78 2.46
C ASN A 48 -14.71 12.19 2.00
N ALA A 49 -15.05 13.23 2.76
CA ALA A 49 -14.59 14.59 2.49
C ALA A 49 -13.05 14.69 2.54
N ALA A 50 -12.41 14.03 3.50
CA ALA A 50 -10.95 13.98 3.60
C ALA A 50 -10.30 13.23 2.43
N ILE A 51 -10.91 12.13 1.97
CA ILE A 51 -10.44 11.37 0.79
C ILE A 51 -10.49 12.24 -0.47
N GLU A 52 -11.58 12.96 -0.70
CA GLU A 52 -11.70 13.82 -1.88
C GLU A 52 -10.73 15.00 -1.83
N ALA A 53 -10.53 15.61 -0.65
CA ALA A 53 -9.51 16.63 -0.46
C ALA A 53 -8.09 16.08 -0.71
N ALA A 54 -7.80 14.87 -0.24
CA ALA A 54 -6.51 14.21 -0.45
C ALA A 54 -6.24 13.88 -1.93
N LYS A 55 -7.27 13.47 -2.69
CA LYS A 55 -7.15 13.19 -4.14
C LYS A 55 -6.96 14.46 -4.97
N ALA A 56 -7.38 15.62 -4.47
CA ALA A 56 -7.23 16.90 -5.14
C ALA A 56 -5.85 17.55 -4.93
N ASP A 57 -5.06 17.08 -3.96
CA ASP A 57 -3.71 17.60 -3.67
C ASP A 57 -2.63 16.74 -4.36
N PRO A 58 -1.64 17.34 -5.03
CA PRO A 58 -0.57 16.60 -5.69
C PRO A 58 0.49 16.01 -4.73
N ARG A 59 0.54 16.44 -3.47
CA ARG A 59 1.47 15.94 -2.46
C ARG A 59 1.02 14.58 -1.91
N PRO A 60 1.92 13.77 -1.31
CA PRO A 60 1.46 12.68 -0.46
C PRO A 60 0.60 13.24 0.68
N THR A 61 -0.52 12.57 0.99
CA THR A 61 -1.45 13.02 2.05
C THR A 61 -1.45 12.08 3.25
N LEU A 62 -1.40 12.63 4.46
CA LEU A 62 -1.70 11.95 5.71
C LEU A 62 -3.07 12.40 6.21
N ILE A 63 -4.01 11.47 6.32
CA ILE A 63 -5.31 11.70 6.94
C ILE A 63 -5.23 11.14 8.37
N CYS A 64 -5.30 12.02 9.37
CA CYS A 64 -5.24 11.62 10.78
C CYS A 64 -6.65 11.31 11.27
N THR A 65 -7.05 10.03 11.22
CA THR A 65 -8.37 9.58 11.64
C THR A 65 -8.37 9.30 13.14
N LYS A 66 -9.09 10.13 13.89
CA LYS A 66 -9.33 9.92 15.32
C LYS A 66 -10.35 8.81 15.49
N THR A 67 -9.91 7.68 16.02
CA THR A 67 -10.79 6.53 16.28
C THR A 67 -10.76 6.17 17.76
N VAL A 68 -11.59 5.19 18.11
CA VAL A 68 -11.59 4.56 19.43
C VAL A 68 -11.26 3.10 19.18
N ILE A 69 -10.11 2.65 19.67
CA ILE A 69 -9.72 1.24 19.54
C ILE A 69 -10.82 0.36 20.17
N GLY A 70 -11.21 -0.72 19.50
CA GLY A 70 -12.28 -1.61 19.99
C GLY A 70 -13.67 -0.95 20.02
N PHE A 71 -13.93 0.10 19.23
CA PHE A 71 -15.22 0.78 19.14
C PHE A 71 -16.41 -0.21 19.14
N GLY A 72 -17.41 0.12 19.97
CA GLY A 72 -18.60 -0.72 20.19
C GLY A 72 -18.50 -1.64 21.41
N SER A 73 -17.30 -2.01 21.86
CA SER A 73 -17.12 -2.81 23.09
C SER A 73 -17.36 -1.97 24.33
N PRO A 74 -18.40 -2.25 25.15
CA PRO A 74 -18.72 -1.40 26.29
C PRO A 74 -17.63 -1.36 27.37
N ASN A 75 -16.88 -2.46 27.55
CA ASN A 75 -15.90 -2.57 28.63
C ASN A 75 -14.44 -2.52 28.17
N LYS A 76 -14.16 -2.69 26.87
CA LYS A 76 -12.79 -2.71 26.34
C LYS A 76 -12.51 -1.65 25.26
N ALA A 77 -13.51 -0.90 24.80
CA ALA A 77 -13.25 0.22 23.90
C ALA A 77 -12.35 1.27 24.58
N GLY A 78 -11.36 1.78 23.84
CA GLY A 78 -10.41 2.78 24.34
C GLY A 78 -9.31 2.22 25.25
N THR A 79 -9.19 0.90 25.41
CA THR A 79 -8.17 0.29 26.28
C THR A 79 -7.23 -0.62 25.50
N HIS A 80 -6.03 -0.86 26.04
CA HIS A 80 -5.06 -1.77 25.43
C HIS A 80 -5.53 -3.25 25.45
N ASP A 81 -6.52 -3.60 26.28
CA ASP A 81 -7.01 -4.98 26.43
C ASP A 81 -7.73 -5.51 25.17
N CYS A 82 -8.21 -4.62 24.29
CA CYS A 82 -8.80 -5.00 23.00
C CYS A 82 -7.77 -5.13 21.87
N HIS A 83 -6.50 -4.82 22.11
CA HIS A 83 -5.48 -4.75 21.05
C HIS A 83 -5.13 -6.13 20.44
N GLY A 84 -4.77 -7.10 21.29
CA GLY A 84 -4.14 -8.36 20.83
C GLY A 84 -4.77 -9.63 21.40
N ALA A 85 -5.89 -9.52 22.12
CA ALA A 85 -6.56 -10.65 22.74
C ALA A 85 -8.04 -10.73 22.34
N PRO A 86 -8.63 -11.94 22.26
CA PRO A 86 -10.07 -12.08 22.07
C PRO A 86 -10.85 -11.32 23.14
N LEU A 87 -11.97 -10.68 22.76
CA LEU A 87 -12.80 -9.93 23.69
C LEU A 87 -13.40 -10.84 24.80
N GLY A 88 -13.75 -12.08 24.45
CA GLY A 88 -14.47 -13.02 25.31
C GLY A 88 -15.97 -13.08 24.97
N ALA A 89 -16.63 -14.20 25.28
CA ALA A 89 -18.01 -14.45 24.86
C ALA A 89 -19.00 -13.40 25.40
N ASP A 90 -18.88 -13.06 26.69
CA ASP A 90 -19.74 -12.07 27.35
C ASP A 90 -19.56 -10.68 26.73
N GLU A 91 -18.30 -10.29 26.48
CA GLU A 91 -17.99 -8.99 25.87
C GLU A 91 -18.44 -8.91 24.41
N ILE A 92 -18.34 -10.01 23.65
CA ILE A 92 -18.88 -10.08 22.28
C ILE A 92 -20.41 -9.90 22.30
N ALA A 93 -21.12 -10.54 23.23
CA ALA A 93 -22.57 -10.39 23.36
C ALA A 93 -22.96 -8.94 23.71
N ALA A 94 -22.23 -8.30 24.63
CA ALA A 94 -22.42 -6.91 25.00
C ALA A 94 -22.12 -5.95 23.82
N THR A 95 -21.04 -6.19 23.09
CA THR A 95 -20.65 -5.42 21.90
C THR A 95 -21.72 -5.49 20.81
N LYS A 96 -22.24 -6.69 20.53
CA LYS A 96 -23.34 -6.88 19.57
C LYS A 96 -24.58 -6.09 19.97
N ALA A 97 -24.96 -6.16 21.24
CA ALA A 97 -26.11 -5.40 21.76
C ALA A 97 -25.88 -3.88 21.62
N ALA A 98 -24.68 -3.39 21.91
CA ALA A 98 -24.33 -1.97 21.79
C ALA A 98 -24.33 -1.48 20.33
N LEU A 99 -23.90 -2.32 19.39
CA LEU A 99 -23.89 -2.02 17.95
C LEU A 99 -25.23 -2.28 17.25
N GLY A 100 -26.22 -2.87 17.94
CA GLY A 100 -27.46 -3.32 17.32
C GLY A 100 -27.26 -4.46 16.31
N TRP A 101 -26.22 -5.28 16.48
CA TRP A 101 -25.91 -6.39 15.58
C TRP A 101 -26.52 -7.70 16.07
N GLU A 102 -27.58 -8.16 15.41
CA GLU A 102 -28.38 -9.32 15.86
C GLU A 102 -27.94 -10.66 15.26
N HIS A 103 -27.06 -10.66 14.26
CA HIS A 103 -26.68 -11.87 13.54
C HIS A 103 -25.64 -12.74 14.26
N GLY A 104 -25.67 -14.04 14.00
CA GLY A 104 -24.74 -15.04 14.54
C GLY A 104 -23.29 -14.82 14.13
N PRO A 105 -22.33 -15.54 14.74
CA PRO A 105 -20.94 -15.55 14.28
C PRO A 105 -20.86 -16.00 12.81
N PHE A 106 -20.16 -15.21 11.98
CA PHE A 106 -20.01 -15.45 10.54
C PHE A 106 -21.32 -15.44 9.72
N GLU A 107 -22.42 -14.97 10.31
CA GLU A 107 -23.68 -14.77 9.59
C GLU A 107 -23.73 -13.33 9.05
N ILE A 108 -23.78 -13.19 7.73
CA ILE A 108 -23.92 -11.91 7.05
C ILE A 108 -25.23 -11.91 6.24
N PRO A 109 -26.15 -10.98 6.52
CA PRO A 109 -27.38 -10.83 5.75
C PRO A 109 -27.15 -10.57 4.26
N ALA A 110 -28.05 -11.08 3.42
CA ALA A 110 -27.92 -10.98 1.97
C ALA A 110 -27.96 -9.53 1.44
N ASP A 111 -28.73 -8.65 2.10
CA ASP A 111 -28.83 -7.23 1.76
C ASP A 111 -27.54 -6.46 2.11
N ILE A 112 -26.89 -6.79 3.23
CA ILE A 112 -25.56 -6.26 3.56
C ILE A 112 -24.52 -6.77 2.57
N ALA A 113 -24.49 -8.08 2.30
CA ALA A 113 -23.57 -8.68 1.33
C ALA A 113 -23.75 -8.07 -0.07
N ALA A 114 -24.98 -7.76 -0.48
CA ALA A 114 -25.28 -7.10 -1.74
C ALA A 114 -24.74 -5.66 -1.80
N GLN A 115 -24.87 -4.88 -0.73
CA GLN A 115 -24.32 -3.51 -0.66
C GLN A 115 -22.79 -3.48 -0.71
N TRP A 116 -22.12 -4.49 -0.17
CA TRP A 116 -20.66 -4.63 -0.21
C TRP A 116 -20.12 -5.30 -1.47
N ASN A 117 -20.97 -5.90 -2.30
CA ASN A 117 -20.53 -6.60 -3.50
C ASN A 117 -20.01 -5.61 -4.55
N ALA A 118 -18.70 -5.70 -4.84
CA ALA A 118 -18.03 -4.87 -5.83
C ALA A 118 -17.69 -5.62 -7.14
N GLN A 119 -18.20 -6.84 -7.36
CA GLN A 119 -17.85 -7.66 -8.52
C GLN A 119 -18.27 -7.00 -9.84
N GLU A 120 -19.52 -6.54 -9.95
CA GLU A 120 -20.01 -5.89 -11.16
C GLU A 120 -19.27 -4.57 -11.43
N ALA A 121 -19.13 -3.73 -10.40
CA ALA A 121 -18.39 -2.47 -10.50
C ALA A 121 -16.90 -2.67 -10.84
N GLY A 122 -16.28 -3.72 -10.29
CA GLY A 122 -14.91 -4.13 -10.59
C GLY A 122 -14.76 -4.60 -12.04
N ALA A 123 -15.61 -5.52 -12.49
CA ALA A 123 -15.60 -6.03 -13.86
C ALA A 123 -15.82 -4.90 -14.88
N ALA A 124 -16.72 -3.96 -14.59
CA ALA A 124 -16.94 -2.80 -15.47
C ALA A 124 -15.70 -1.89 -15.56
N LYS A 125 -15.03 -1.60 -14.43
CA LYS A 125 -13.80 -0.80 -14.41
C LYS A 125 -12.66 -1.49 -15.14
N GLU A 126 -12.50 -2.80 -14.94
CA GLU A 126 -11.48 -3.62 -15.61
C GLU A 126 -11.73 -3.70 -17.11
N ALA A 127 -12.96 -3.98 -17.54
CA ALA A 127 -13.32 -3.99 -18.97
C ALA A 127 -13.04 -2.63 -19.64
N ALA A 128 -13.35 -1.53 -18.96
CA ALA A 128 -13.03 -0.19 -19.45
C ALA A 128 -11.51 0.07 -19.51
N TRP A 129 -10.73 -0.49 -18.59
CA TRP A 129 -9.26 -0.42 -18.63
C TRP A 129 -8.69 -1.28 -19.77
N ASN A 130 -9.19 -2.50 -19.96
CA ASN A 130 -8.77 -3.39 -21.05
C ASN A 130 -8.99 -2.73 -22.41
N ALA A 131 -10.15 -2.10 -22.63
CA ALA A 131 -10.41 -1.37 -23.87
C ALA A 131 -9.42 -0.21 -24.09
N LYS A 132 -8.98 0.47 -23.02
CA LYS A 132 -7.93 1.51 -23.11
C LYS A 132 -6.57 0.89 -23.42
N PHE A 133 -6.26 -0.25 -22.82
CA PHE A 133 -5.01 -0.98 -23.06
C PHE A 133 -4.95 -1.52 -24.49
N ASP A 134 -6.04 -2.04 -25.04
CA ASP A 134 -6.13 -2.48 -26.44
C ASP A 134 -5.88 -1.33 -27.42
N ALA A 135 -6.51 -0.16 -27.17
CA ALA A 135 -6.27 1.04 -27.96
C ALA A 135 -4.81 1.53 -27.84
N TYR A 136 -4.23 1.45 -26.64
CA TYR A 136 -2.82 1.76 -26.40
C TYR A 136 -1.90 0.80 -27.15
N ALA A 137 -2.17 -0.51 -27.13
CA ALA A 137 -1.39 -1.53 -27.83
C ALA A 137 -1.46 -1.36 -29.36
N ALA A 138 -2.61 -0.98 -29.90
CA ALA A 138 -2.73 -0.67 -31.32
C ALA A 138 -1.91 0.56 -31.74
N ALA A 139 -1.85 1.59 -30.88
CA ALA A 139 -1.09 2.82 -31.15
C ALA A 139 0.41 2.69 -30.84
N TYR A 140 0.79 1.85 -29.86
CA TYR A 140 2.15 1.70 -29.34
C TYR A 140 2.49 0.21 -29.11
N PRO A 141 2.58 -0.60 -30.18
CA PRO A 141 2.70 -2.06 -30.07
C PRO A 141 3.93 -2.52 -29.28
N GLU A 142 5.09 -1.89 -29.50
CA GLU A 142 6.33 -2.22 -28.79
C GLU A 142 6.25 -1.89 -27.30
N LEU A 143 5.71 -0.70 -26.95
CA LEU A 143 5.58 -0.29 -25.55
C LEU A 143 4.53 -1.11 -24.79
N ALA A 144 3.48 -1.58 -25.46
CA ALA A 144 2.48 -2.46 -24.86
C ALA A 144 3.03 -3.87 -24.63
N ALA A 145 3.82 -4.40 -25.56
CA ALA A 145 4.54 -5.66 -25.35
C ALA A 145 5.51 -5.55 -24.16
N GLU A 146 6.27 -4.46 -24.06
CA GLU A 146 7.16 -4.22 -22.92
C GLU A 146 6.41 -4.02 -21.60
N PHE A 147 5.28 -3.32 -21.60
CA PHE A 147 4.44 -3.21 -20.40
C PHE A 147 4.00 -4.60 -19.92
N THR A 148 3.42 -5.41 -20.81
CA THR A 148 2.95 -6.76 -20.49
C THR A 148 4.07 -7.66 -19.97
N ARG A 149 5.22 -7.71 -20.67
CA ARG A 149 6.40 -8.47 -20.26
C ARG A 149 6.83 -8.11 -18.84
N ARG A 150 6.96 -6.80 -18.56
CA ARG A 150 7.41 -6.28 -17.26
C ARG A 150 6.40 -6.54 -16.14
N THR A 151 5.11 -6.38 -16.41
CA THR A 151 4.07 -6.65 -15.40
C THR A 151 3.93 -8.14 -15.08
N ASN A 152 4.28 -9.02 -16.02
CA ASN A 152 4.33 -10.46 -15.79
C ASN A 152 5.63 -10.92 -15.13
N GLY A 153 6.62 -10.03 -14.95
CA GLY A 153 7.94 -10.39 -14.41
C GLY A 153 8.79 -11.25 -15.35
N GLU A 154 8.52 -11.19 -16.66
CA GLU A 154 9.26 -11.94 -17.67
C GLU A 154 10.53 -11.18 -18.07
N LEU A 155 11.64 -11.89 -18.33
CA LEU A 155 12.88 -11.30 -18.86
C LEU A 155 12.82 -11.14 -20.38
N PRO A 156 13.66 -10.28 -20.98
CA PRO A 156 13.82 -10.22 -22.44
C PRO A 156 14.21 -11.59 -23.01
N ALA A 157 13.70 -11.93 -24.20
CA ALA A 157 13.93 -13.25 -24.81
C ALA A 157 15.41 -13.58 -25.01
N GLU A 158 16.21 -12.57 -25.33
CA GLU A 158 17.67 -12.65 -25.50
C GLU A 158 18.50 -12.61 -24.21
N TRP A 159 17.86 -12.54 -23.04
CA TRP A 159 18.54 -12.37 -21.75
C TRP A 159 19.64 -13.43 -21.53
N GLU A 160 19.28 -14.71 -21.64
CA GLU A 160 20.18 -15.82 -21.32
C GLU A 160 21.41 -15.84 -22.23
N GLU A 161 21.20 -15.62 -23.53
CA GLU A 161 22.25 -15.56 -24.54
C GLU A 161 23.22 -14.41 -24.25
N LYS A 162 22.69 -13.20 -24.08
CA LYS A 162 23.51 -12.00 -23.88
C LYS A 162 24.23 -12.01 -22.53
N ALA A 163 23.56 -12.44 -21.47
CA ALA A 163 24.18 -12.56 -20.14
C ALA A 163 25.33 -13.58 -20.15
N SER A 164 25.12 -14.73 -20.80
CA SER A 164 26.18 -15.76 -20.95
C SER A 164 27.37 -15.25 -21.77
N ALA A 165 27.11 -14.50 -22.84
CA ALA A 165 28.17 -13.89 -23.65
C ALA A 165 29.02 -12.89 -22.85
N ILE A 166 28.38 -12.06 -22.01
CA ILE A 166 29.09 -11.12 -21.11
C ILE A 166 30.00 -11.87 -20.13
N ILE A 167 29.50 -12.95 -19.52
CA ILE A 167 30.28 -13.76 -18.57
C ILE A 167 31.49 -14.40 -19.28
N ALA A 168 31.27 -14.96 -20.47
CA ALA A 168 32.34 -15.58 -21.25
C ALA A 168 33.43 -14.57 -21.66
N ASP A 169 33.04 -13.36 -22.05
CA ASP A 169 33.97 -12.28 -22.41
C ASP A 169 34.84 -11.84 -21.22
N LEU A 170 34.23 -11.67 -20.03
CA LEU A 170 34.98 -11.33 -18.81
C LEU A 170 35.98 -12.43 -18.42
N GLN A 171 35.64 -13.71 -18.63
CA GLN A 171 36.53 -14.83 -18.39
C GLN A 171 37.70 -14.87 -19.39
N ALA A 172 37.44 -14.52 -20.65
CA ALA A 172 38.46 -14.46 -21.70
C ALA A 172 39.39 -13.23 -21.57
N ASN A 173 38.91 -12.16 -20.92
CA ASN A 173 39.63 -10.89 -20.74
C ASN A 173 39.79 -10.54 -19.24
N PRO A 174 40.72 -11.20 -18.51
CA PRO A 174 40.87 -10.98 -17.07
C PRO A 174 41.24 -9.53 -16.73
N ALA A 175 40.54 -8.95 -15.76
CA ALA A 175 40.82 -7.62 -15.23
C ALA A 175 41.04 -7.67 -13.71
N ASN A 176 42.12 -7.04 -13.23
CA ASN A 176 42.37 -6.89 -11.79
C ASN A 176 41.62 -5.67 -11.25
N ILE A 177 40.32 -5.83 -11.01
CA ILE A 177 39.43 -4.80 -10.49
C ILE A 177 38.74 -5.26 -9.21
N ALA A 178 38.37 -4.31 -8.36
CA ALA A 178 37.54 -4.61 -7.20
C ALA A 178 36.12 -5.06 -7.64
N SER A 179 35.51 -5.98 -6.89
CA SER A 179 34.18 -6.53 -7.22
C SER A 179 33.08 -5.47 -7.24
N ARG A 180 33.19 -4.36 -6.48
CA ARG A 180 32.26 -3.21 -6.60
C ARG A 180 32.29 -2.56 -7.98
N LYS A 181 33.46 -2.48 -8.62
CA LYS A 181 33.60 -1.99 -10.00
C LYS A 181 33.11 -3.04 -10.99
N ALA A 182 33.35 -4.33 -10.72
CA ALA A 182 32.76 -5.41 -11.51
C ALA A 182 31.22 -5.40 -11.47
N SER A 183 30.62 -5.12 -10.31
CA SER A 183 29.17 -4.93 -10.16
C SER A 183 28.67 -3.74 -10.98
N GLN A 184 29.37 -2.60 -10.95
CA GLN A 184 29.04 -1.46 -11.81
C GLN A 184 29.10 -1.84 -13.30
N ASN A 185 30.14 -2.56 -13.73
CA ASN A 185 30.26 -2.99 -15.13
C ASN A 185 29.12 -3.95 -15.53
N ALA A 186 28.68 -4.82 -14.63
CA ALA A 186 27.51 -5.68 -14.87
C ALA A 186 26.21 -4.85 -14.98
N LEU A 187 26.04 -3.82 -14.14
CA LEU A 187 24.92 -2.89 -14.24
C LEU A 187 24.93 -2.10 -15.55
N GLU A 188 26.10 -1.65 -16.01
CA GLU A 188 26.26 -0.96 -17.30
C GLU A 188 25.86 -1.87 -18.48
N ALA A 189 26.20 -3.16 -18.42
CA ALA A 189 25.86 -4.12 -19.45
C ALA A 189 24.36 -4.50 -19.41
N PHE A 190 23.84 -4.85 -18.24
CA PHE A 190 22.45 -5.28 -18.09
C PHE A 190 21.45 -4.14 -18.22
N GLY A 191 21.82 -2.92 -17.85
CA GLY A 191 20.95 -1.74 -17.98
C GLY A 191 20.59 -1.41 -19.44
N GLN A 192 21.38 -1.88 -20.41
CA GLN A 192 21.05 -1.76 -21.84
C GLN A 192 19.95 -2.74 -22.29
N MET A 193 19.69 -3.79 -21.50
CA MET A 193 18.76 -4.87 -21.82
C MET A 193 17.52 -4.88 -20.93
N LEU A 194 17.63 -4.33 -19.71
CA LEU A 194 16.59 -4.38 -18.68
C LEU A 194 16.02 -2.98 -18.43
N PRO A 195 15.09 -2.48 -19.27
CA PRO A 195 14.43 -1.19 -19.07
C PRO A 195 13.59 -1.14 -17.77
N GLU A 196 13.33 -2.29 -17.14
CA GLU A 196 12.70 -2.41 -15.83
C GLU A 196 13.60 -2.08 -14.64
N PHE A 197 14.91 -1.82 -14.85
CA PHE A 197 15.80 -1.44 -13.76
C PHE A 197 15.31 -0.19 -13.02
N MET A 198 15.02 -0.39 -11.74
CA MET A 198 14.71 0.64 -10.77
C MET A 198 15.72 0.52 -9.63
N GLY A 199 16.95 0.95 -9.90
CA GLY A 199 18.07 0.90 -8.96
C GLY A 199 18.16 2.14 -8.07
N GLY A 200 18.99 2.04 -7.04
CA GLY A 200 19.29 3.16 -6.15
C GLY A 200 20.44 2.83 -5.21
N SER A 201 20.99 3.86 -4.57
CA SER A 201 21.97 3.73 -3.49
C SER A 201 21.60 4.71 -2.39
N ALA A 202 21.76 4.30 -1.13
CA ALA A 202 21.52 5.16 0.02
C ALA A 202 22.75 6.06 0.24
N ASP A 203 22.78 7.21 -0.46
CA ASP A 203 23.82 8.24 -0.32
C ASP A 203 25.25 7.80 -0.70
N LEU A 204 25.38 6.71 -1.48
CA LEU A 204 26.66 6.08 -1.83
C LEU A 204 26.69 5.63 -3.31
N ALA A 205 26.27 6.48 -4.24
CA ALA A 205 26.26 6.16 -5.67
C ALA A 205 27.67 6.09 -6.29
#